data_AF-A0A942EMA2-F1
#
_entry.id   AF-A0A942EMA2-F1
#
_cell.length_a   1.000
_cell.length_b   1.000
_cell.length_c   1.000
_cell.angle_alpha   90.00
_cell.angle_beta   90.00
_cell.angle_gamma   90.00
#
_symmetry.space_group_name_H-M   'P 1'
#
loop_
_entity.id
_entity.type
_entity.pdbx_description
1 polymer ?
#
loop_
_entity_poly.entity_id
_entity_poly.type
_entity_poly.pdbx_seq_one_letter_code
_entity_poly.pdbx_strand_id
1 'polypeptide(L)' 'MQNIERMFDEMVDQQKTKLVAVASEIMPNLTEDDLLQPNDFPLLENHPYFRYEEGLLAGILAARMAFLASREDV' A
#
# COMPACT_ATOMS: atom_id res chain seq x y z
N MET A 1 -9.55 -21.21 -5.44
CA MET A 1 -8.28 -20.49 -5.24
C MET A 1 -8.29 -19.08 -5.84
N GLN A 2 -8.94 -18.84 -7.01
CA GLN A 2 -9.19 -17.49 -7.55
C GLN A 2 -9.77 -16.49 -6.54
N ASN A 3 -10.58 -16.97 -5.58
CA ASN A 3 -11.12 -16.13 -4.51
C ASN A 3 -10.06 -15.50 -3.58
N ILE A 4 -8.92 -16.17 -3.36
CA ILE A 4 -7.84 -15.63 -2.49
C ILE A 4 -7.05 -14.56 -3.24
N GLU A 5 -6.76 -14.76 -4.52
CA GLU A 5 -6.09 -13.75 -5.35
C GLU A 5 -6.94 -12.48 -5.46
N ARG A 6 -8.24 -12.66 -5.73
CA ARG A 6 -9.19 -11.53 -5.73
C ARG A 6 -9.26 -10.82 -4.37
N MET A 7 -9.24 -11.57 -3.26
CA MET A 7 -9.18 -10.98 -1.93
C MET A 7 -7.91 -10.15 -1.73
N PHE A 8 -6.75 -10.62 -2.20
CA PHE A 8 -5.51 -9.83 -2.16
C PHE A 8 -5.61 -8.56 -3.02
N ASP A 9 -6.19 -8.64 -4.22
CA ASP A 9 -6.42 -7.46 -5.06
C ASP A 9 -7.32 -6.44 -4.35
N GLU A 10 -8.44 -6.88 -3.78
CA GLU A 10 -9.35 -6.03 -3.00
C GLU A 10 -8.66 -5.39 -1.79
N MET A 11 -7.84 -6.15 -1.05
CA MET A 11 -7.08 -5.63 0.10
C MET A 11 -6.04 -4.58 -0.33
N VAL A 12 -5.35 -4.80 -1.45
CA VAL A 12 -4.37 -3.85 -1.99
C VAL A 12 -5.06 -2.55 -2.41
N ASP A 13 -6.18 -2.64 -3.13
CA ASP A 13 -6.91 -1.46 -3.61
C ASP A 13 -7.50 -0.64 -2.47
N GLN A 14 -8.07 -1.30 -1.46
CA GLN A 14 -8.57 -0.64 -0.25
C GLN A 14 -7.43 0.07 0.50
N GLN A 15 -6.29 -0.60 0.68
CA GLN A 15 -5.17 -0.02 1.39
C GLN A 15 -4.53 1.14 0.63
N LYS A 16 -4.41 1.06 -0.71
CA LYS A 16 -3.96 2.18 -1.56
C LYS A 16 -4.89 3.38 -1.44
N THR A 17 -6.20 3.15 -1.52
CA THR A 17 -7.20 4.23 -1.37
C THR A 17 -7.07 4.93 -0.02
N LYS A 18 -6.87 4.16 1.05
CA LYS A 18 -6.62 4.70 2.39
C LYS A 18 -5.33 5.50 2.45
N LEU A 19 -4.24 5.00 1.86
CA LEU A 19 -2.94 5.68 1.85
C LEU A 19 -3.02 7.03 1.13
N VAL A 20 -3.72 7.09 -0.01
CA VAL A 20 -3.98 8.34 -0.75
C VAL A 20 -4.79 9.33 0.09
N ALA A 21 -5.83 8.87 0.77
CA ALA A 21 -6.65 9.71 1.64
C ALA A 21 -5.82 10.31 2.78
N VAL A 22 -5.02 9.48 3.47
CA VAL A 22 -4.13 9.93 4.55
C VAL A 22 -3.09 10.91 4.04
N ALA A 23 -2.48 10.65 2.87
CA ALA A 23 -1.52 11.58 2.29
C ALA A 23 -2.15 12.93 1.95
N SER A 24 -3.37 12.91 1.39
CA SER A 24 -4.14 14.11 1.04
C SER A 24 -4.54 14.92 2.27
N GLU A 25 -4.79 14.27 3.41
CA GLU A 25 -5.04 14.95 4.69
C GLU A 25 -3.78 15.66 5.23
N ILE A 26 -2.59 15.07 5.02
CA ILE A 26 -1.32 15.64 5.47
C ILE A 26 -0.82 16.75 4.53
N MET A 27 -0.95 16.53 3.22
CA MET A 27 -0.55 17.48 2.18
C MET A 27 -1.61 17.55 1.06
N PRO A 28 -2.53 18.53 1.13
CA PRO A 28 -3.69 18.63 0.23
C PRO A 28 -3.39 18.83 -1.27
N ASN A 29 -2.15 19.17 -1.63
CA ASN A 29 -1.75 19.47 -3.00
C ASN A 29 -0.89 18.36 -3.65
N LEU A 30 -0.82 17.18 -3.03
CA LEU A 30 -0.16 16.03 -3.62
C LEU A 30 -0.89 15.55 -4.88
N THR A 31 -0.11 15.18 -5.89
CA THR A 31 -0.59 14.40 -7.02
C THR A 31 -0.45 12.90 -6.74
N GLU A 32 -1.15 12.07 -7.49
CA GLU A 32 -0.98 10.61 -7.38
C GLU A 32 0.46 10.16 -7.71
N ASP A 33 1.12 10.85 -8.64
CA ASP A 33 2.51 10.58 -9.01
C ASP A 33 3.48 10.85 -7.85
N ASP A 34 3.20 11.88 -7.05
CA ASP A 34 4.01 12.20 -5.87
C ASP A 34 3.97 11.08 -4.81
N LEU A 35 2.87 10.32 -4.75
CA LEU A 35 2.72 9.17 -3.85
C LEU A 35 3.53 7.95 -4.28
N LEU A 36 4.10 7.96 -5.49
CA LEU A 36 5.02 6.91 -5.92
C LEU A 36 6.38 7.03 -5.21
N GLN A 37 6.75 8.22 -4.73
CA GLN A 37 8.00 8.49 -4.02
C GLN A 37 7.73 9.30 -2.73
N PRO A 38 6.98 8.76 -1.77
CA PRO A 38 6.55 9.51 -0.59
C PRO A 38 7.73 9.95 0.30
N ASN A 39 8.89 9.28 0.18
CA ASN A 39 10.12 9.61 0.90
C ASN A 39 10.71 10.97 0.48
N ASP A 40 10.35 11.49 -0.71
CA ASP A 40 10.77 12.82 -1.17
C ASP A 40 10.04 13.95 -0.43
N PHE A 41 9.02 13.60 0.35
CA PHE A 41 8.20 14.53 1.12
C PHE A 41 8.44 14.34 2.62
N PRO A 42 9.24 15.21 3.27
CA PRO A 42 9.55 15.08 4.69
C PRO A 42 8.33 15.02 5.60
N LEU A 43 7.21 15.64 5.20
CA LEU A 43 5.96 15.61 5.94
C LEU A 43 5.29 14.22 5.91
N LEU A 44 5.42 13.45 4.82
CA LEU A 44 4.92 12.08 4.76
C LEU A 44 5.91 11.12 5.43
N GLU A 45 7.21 11.28 5.14
CA GLU A 45 8.28 10.43 5.66
C GLU A 45 8.31 10.40 7.19
N ASN A 46 8.11 11.56 7.81
CA ASN A 46 8.13 11.68 9.28
C ASN A 46 6.74 11.54 9.92
N HIS A 47 5.68 11.24 9.18
CA HIS A 47 4.34 11.10 9.73
C HIS A 47 4.05 9.66 10.16
N PRO A 48 3.98 9.35 11.48
CA PRO A 48 3.96 7.97 11.96
C PRO A 48 2.78 7.15 11.44
N TYR A 49 1.60 7.77 11.33
CA TYR A 49 0.41 7.10 10.84
C TYR A 49 0.51 6.81 9.34
N PHE A 50 1.09 7.71 8.55
CA PHE A 50 1.25 7.48 7.12
C PHE A 50 2.23 6.34 6.87
N ARG A 51 3.39 6.36 7.56
CA ARG A 51 4.40 5.29 7.51
C ARG A 51 3.84 3.93 7.95
N TYR A 52 2.96 3.91 8.95
CA TYR A 52 2.28 2.69 9.37
C TYR A 52 1.38 2.12 8.25
N GLU A 53 0.56 2.96 7.62
CA GLU A 53 -0.32 2.52 6.52
C GLU A 53 0.46 2.08 5.28
N GLU A 54 1.59 2.73 4.98
CA GLU A 54 2.50 2.32 3.92
C GLU A 54 3.13 0.95 4.23
N GLY A 55 3.59 0.74 5.46
CA GLY A 55 4.11 -0.55 5.92
C GLY A 55 3.06 -1.67 5.85
N LEU A 56 1.80 -1.36 6.14
CA LEU A 56 0.69 -2.30 5.99
C LEU A 56 0.48 -2.72 4.53
N LEU A 57 0.52 -1.76 3.59
CA LEU A 57 0.47 -2.06 2.15
C LEU A 57 1.62 -2.98 1.73
N ALA A 58 2.85 -2.68 2.17
CA ALA A 58 4.01 -3.51 1.90
C ALA A 58 3.83 -4.94 2.47
N GLY A 59 3.26 -5.08 3.66
CA GLY A 59 2.94 -6.37 4.26
C GLY A 59 1.92 -7.18 3.46
N ILE A 60 0.85 -6.55 2.95
CA ILE A 60 -0.15 -7.21 2.10
C ILE A 60 0.50 -7.71 0.80
N LEU A 61 1.34 -6.88 0.17
CA LEU A 61 2.05 -7.25 -1.06
C LEU A 61 3.03 -8.40 -0.83
N ALA A 62 3.76 -8.39 0.29
CA ALA A 62 4.64 -9.48 0.69
C ALA A 62 3.88 -10.80 0.92
N ALA A 63 2.73 -10.74 1.60
CA ALA A 63 1.86 -11.90 1.80
C ALA A 63 1.32 -12.46 0.48
N ARG A 64 0.89 -11.57 -0.44
CA ARG A 64 0.46 -11.97 -1.80
C ARG A 64 1.58 -12.66 -2.56
N MET A 65 2.80 -12.09 -2.52
CA MET A 65 3.96 -12.67 -3.18
C MET A 65 4.29 -14.06 -2.66
N ALA A 66 4.30 -14.23 -1.33
CA ALA A 66 4.53 -15.54 -0.70
C ALA A 66 3.44 -16.55 -1.09
N PHE A 67 2.17 -16.13 -1.13
CA PHE A 67 1.06 -16.97 -1.59
C PHE A 67 1.25 -17.42 -3.05
N LEU A 68 1.59 -16.50 -3.96
CA LEU A 68 1.83 -16.83 -5.37
C LEU A 68 3.00 -17.80 -5.53
N ALA A 69 4.13 -17.56 -4.85
CA ALA A 69 5.28 -18.45 -4.88
C ALA A 69 4.93 -19.86 -4.38
N SER A 70 4.18 -19.98 -3.27
CA SER A 70 3.75 -21.27 -2.72
C SER A 70 2.87 -22.11 -3.65
N ARG A 71 2.36 -21.51 -4.73
CA ARG A 71 1.57 -22.20 -5.75
C ARG A 71 2.38 -22.73 -6.90
N GLU A 72 3.52 -22.10 -7.22
CA GLU A 72 4.40 -22.56 -8.30
C GLU A 72 5.16 -23.85 -7.91
N ASP A 73 5.28 -24.11 -6.60
CA ASP A 73 5.85 -25.34 -6.03
C ASP A 73 4.89 -26.55 -6.00
N VAL A 74 3.66 -26.44 -6.56
CA VAL A 74 2.61 -27.48 -6.55
C VAL A 74 2.20 -27.91 -7.96
#